data_AF-E3QMP8-F1
#
_entry.id   AF-E3QMP8-F1
#
_cell.length_a   1.000
_cell.length_b   1.000
_cell.length_c   1.000
_cell.angle_alpha   90.00
_cell.angle_beta   90.00
_cell.angle_gamma   90.00
#
_symmetry.space_group_name_H-M   'P 1'
#
loop_
_entity.id
_entity.type
_entity.pdbx_description
1 polymer ?
#
loop_
_entity_poly.entity_id
_entity_poly.type
_entity_poly.pdbx_seq_one_letter_code
_entity_poly.pdbx_strand_id
1 'polypeptide(L)'
;MRSKGPSHPNCERLILIASRSVVWAVWTRGYYGGLKRPEKGNTMHILRLAVEEDESEANAGSRAAGAADDDAFVQDAVEALLRLAHAEAAEWRVNNIELWNPDPRVRALIERAGIPHEFVERETESIASLMWYGEGEVEWVLNEKFGWC
;
A
#
# COMPACT_ATOMS: atom_id res chain seq x y z
N MET A 1 -3.83 -12.42 36.84
CA MET A 1 -3.43 -13.04 35.56
C MET A 1 -3.26 -11.91 34.55
N ARG A 2 -2.03 -11.42 34.31
CA ARG A 2 -1.78 -10.34 33.34
C ARG A 2 -1.66 -10.99 31.97
N SER A 3 -2.63 -10.76 31.08
CA SER A 3 -2.45 -11.06 29.66
C SER A 3 -1.25 -10.26 29.17
N LYS A 4 -0.16 -10.93 28.79
CA LYS A 4 0.89 -10.28 28.02
C LYS A 4 0.25 -9.86 26.70
N GLY A 5 0.05 -8.56 26.52
CA GLY A 5 -0.27 -7.99 25.22
C GLY A 5 0.86 -8.29 24.22
N PRO A 6 0.57 -8.33 22.92
CA PRO A 6 1.57 -8.65 21.89
C PRO A 6 2.75 -7.68 22.00
N SER A 7 3.96 -8.23 22.04
CA SER A 7 5.15 -7.56 22.56
C SER A 7 5.94 -6.73 21.54
N HIS A 8 5.37 -6.37 20.37
CA HIS A 8 5.98 -5.39 19.47
C HIS A 8 4.91 -4.59 18.71
N PRO A 9 4.88 -3.25 18.82
CA PRO A 9 3.87 -2.41 18.15
C PRO A 9 4.13 -2.23 16.64
N ASN A 10 5.36 -2.38 16.17
CA ASN A 10 5.71 -2.24 14.75
C ASN A 10 6.03 -3.63 14.19
N CYS A 11 5.03 -4.33 13.65
CA CYS A 11 5.29 -5.48 12.81
C CYS A 11 5.08 -5.06 11.36
N GLU A 12 6.13 -5.15 10.58
CA GLU A 12 6.07 -5.10 9.12
C GLU A 12 5.57 -6.47 8.64
N ARG A 13 4.53 -6.48 7.81
CA ARG A 13 4.01 -7.71 7.21
C ARG A 13 4.08 -7.60 5.69
N LEU A 14 4.68 -8.60 5.06
CA LEU A 14 4.66 -8.80 3.61
C LEU A 14 3.60 -9.84 3.28
N ILE A 15 2.76 -9.55 2.29
CA ILE A 15 1.76 -10.50 1.78
C ILE A 15 1.98 -10.66 0.30
N LEU A 16 2.01 -11.92 -0.16
CA LEU A 16 2.27 -12.30 -1.54
C LEU A 16 1.06 -13.07 -2.08
N ILE A 17 0.47 -12.60 -3.16
CA ILE A 17 -0.55 -13.31 -3.94
C ILE A 17 0.01 -13.47 -5.35
N ALA A 18 0.21 -14.71 -5.79
CA ALA A 18 0.98 -14.99 -7.01
C ALA A 18 0.23 -15.88 -8.00
N SER A 19 0.31 -15.49 -9.27
CA SER A 19 0.05 -16.25 -10.50
C SER A 19 1.22 -15.92 -11.45
N ARG A 20 0.97 -15.65 -12.75
CA ARG A 20 1.95 -15.03 -13.65
C ARG A 20 2.33 -13.61 -13.22
N SER A 21 1.41 -12.90 -12.59
CA SER A 21 1.70 -11.68 -11.85
C SER A 21 1.77 -11.93 -10.34
N VAL A 22 2.61 -11.16 -9.66
CA VAL A 22 2.77 -11.15 -8.22
C VAL A 22 2.24 -9.83 -7.67
N VAL A 23 1.21 -9.90 -6.84
CA VAL A 23 0.68 -8.74 -6.12
C VAL A 23 1.13 -8.85 -4.67
N TRP A 24 1.78 -7.80 -4.17
CA TRP A 24 2.23 -7.76 -2.79
C TRP A 24 2.12 -6.38 -2.18
N ALA A 25 2.06 -6.35 -0.85
CA ALA A 25 2.16 -5.10 -0.10
C ALA A 25 2.91 -5.29 1.20
N VAL A 26 3.51 -4.19 1.65
CA VAL A 26 4.11 -4.06 2.97
C VAL A 26 3.41 -2.93 3.71
N TRP A 27 3.04 -3.16 4.97
CA TRP A 27 2.47 -2.13 5.83
C TRP A 27 3.07 -2.11 7.21
N THR A 28 2.95 -0.96 7.85
CA THR A 28 3.30 -0.72 9.25
C THR A 28 2.16 -0.03 9.98
N ARG A 29 2.19 -0.02 11.31
CA ARG A 29 1.14 0.55 12.16
C ARG A 29 1.74 1.60 13.09
N GLY A 30 1.19 2.81 13.03
CA GLY A 30 1.49 3.90 13.95
C GLY A 30 0.42 3.99 15.04
N TYR A 31 0.81 3.78 16.29
CA TYR A 31 -0.07 3.91 17.46
C TYR A 31 0.05 5.29 18.11
N TYR A 32 -0.22 6.35 17.35
CA TYR A 32 -0.08 7.73 17.82
C TYR A 32 -0.95 8.04 19.05
N GLY A 33 -2.13 7.41 19.17
CA GLY A 33 -3.02 7.52 20.34
C GLY A 33 -2.67 6.57 21.50
N GLY A 34 -1.83 5.56 21.24
CA GLY A 34 -1.56 4.42 22.12
C GLY A 34 -2.73 3.44 22.22
N LEU A 35 -2.46 2.20 22.69
CA LEU A 35 -3.46 1.13 22.76
C LEU A 35 -4.64 1.39 23.71
N LYS A 36 -4.50 2.36 24.62
CA LYS A 36 -5.54 2.74 25.60
C LYS A 36 -6.53 3.77 25.05
N ARG A 37 -6.15 4.50 23.99
CA ARG A 37 -6.97 5.53 23.35
C ARG A 37 -6.89 5.38 21.83
N PRO A 38 -7.25 4.21 21.28
CA PRO A 38 -7.10 3.94 19.86
C PRO A 38 -7.89 4.93 19.00
N GLU A 39 -8.99 5.48 19.49
CA GLU A 39 -9.82 6.50 18.84
C GLU A 39 -9.07 7.79 18.48
N LYS A 40 -7.89 8.02 19.08
CA LYS A 40 -7.07 9.22 18.84
C LYS A 40 -6.11 9.10 17.65
N GLY A 41 -6.47 8.31 16.63
CA GLY A 41 -5.75 8.34 15.35
C GLY A 41 -4.63 7.31 15.19
N ASN A 42 -4.82 6.09 15.69
CA ASN A 42 -3.98 4.98 15.22
C ASN A 42 -4.17 4.81 13.70
N THR A 43 -3.06 4.71 12.97
CA THR A 43 -3.05 4.66 11.51
C THR A 43 -2.18 3.51 11.02
N MET A 44 -2.63 2.79 10.00
CA MET A 44 -1.85 1.79 9.28
C MET A 44 -1.41 2.41 7.96
N HIS A 45 -0.11 2.36 7.70
CA HIS A 45 0.46 2.88 6.47
C HIS A 45 0.84 1.70 5.59
N ILE A 46 0.17 1.57 4.45
CA ILE A 46 0.66 0.74 3.36
C ILE A 46 1.86 1.47 2.79
N LEU A 47 3.04 0.91 3.07
CA LEU A 47 4.33 1.46 2.65
C LEU A 47 4.50 1.31 1.14
N ARG A 48 4.10 0.14 0.64
CA ARG A 48 4.16 -0.19 -0.77
C ARG A 48 3.08 -1.20 -1.11
N LEU A 49 2.45 -1.02 -2.26
CA LEU A 49 1.61 -2.00 -2.94
C LEU A 49 2.16 -2.10 -4.35
N ALA A 50 2.65 -3.28 -4.72
CA ALA A 50 3.27 -3.53 -6.01
C ALA A 50 2.53 -4.63 -6.76
N VAL A 51 2.48 -4.46 -8.08
CA VAL A 51 2.04 -5.47 -9.04
C VAL A 51 3.23 -5.72 -9.95
N GLU A 52 3.85 -6.87 -9.80
CA GLU A 52 5.01 -7.30 -10.58
C GLU A 52 4.56 -8.34 -11.59
N GLU A 53 4.94 -8.16 -12.85
CA GLU A 53 4.71 -9.15 -13.91
C GLU A 53 5.92 -10.11 -13.95
N ASP A 54 5.69 -11.40 -14.15
CA ASP A 54 6.79 -12.34 -14.41
C ASP A 54 7.41 -12.07 -15.78
N GLU A 55 8.56 -11.39 -15.77
CA GLU A 55 9.32 -11.02 -16.97
C GLU A 55 9.85 -12.25 -17.74
N SER A 56 9.83 -13.45 -17.15
CA SER A 56 10.30 -14.67 -17.83
C SER A 56 9.41 -15.07 -19.02
N GLU A 57 8.13 -14.68 -19.02
CA GLU A 57 7.20 -14.91 -20.15
C GLU A 57 7.09 -13.72 -21.12
N ALA A 58 7.48 -12.51 -20.70
CA ALA A 58 7.41 -11.31 -21.55
C ALA A 58 8.32 -11.41 -22.80
N ASN A 59 9.41 -12.17 -22.71
CA ASN A 59 10.33 -12.44 -23.82
C ASN A 59 9.84 -13.55 -24.79
N ALA A 60 8.75 -14.23 -24.47
CA ALA A 60 8.26 -15.40 -25.22
C ALA A 60 7.02 -15.10 -26.08
N GLY A 61 6.91 -13.93 -26.73
CA GLY A 61 5.99 -13.68 -27.87
C GLY A 61 4.48 -13.95 -27.69
N SER A 62 4.01 -14.32 -26.50
CA SER A 62 2.67 -14.89 -26.22
C SER A 62 1.78 -13.94 -25.40
N ARG A 63 2.10 -12.65 -25.37
CA ARG A 63 1.47 -11.64 -24.49
C ARG A 63 -0.05 -11.47 -24.72
N ALA A 64 -0.59 -11.91 -25.86
CA ALA A 64 -2.00 -11.72 -26.20
C ALA A 64 -2.96 -12.79 -25.65
N ALA A 65 -2.50 -14.02 -25.40
CA ALA A 65 -3.41 -15.15 -25.10
C ALA A 65 -3.77 -15.30 -23.61
N GLY A 66 -3.09 -14.59 -22.70
CA GLY A 66 -3.29 -14.68 -21.25
C GLY A 66 -3.38 -13.35 -20.50
N ALA A 67 -3.33 -12.21 -21.19
CA ALA A 67 -3.33 -10.89 -20.55
C ALA A 67 -4.65 -10.57 -19.85
N ALA A 68 -5.79 -10.98 -20.40
CA ALA A 68 -7.10 -10.72 -19.78
C ALA A 68 -7.31 -11.52 -18.48
N ASP A 69 -6.84 -12.77 -18.45
CA ASP A 69 -6.89 -13.61 -17.25
C ASP A 69 -5.94 -13.08 -16.16
N ASP A 70 -4.79 -12.54 -16.56
CA ASP A 70 -3.84 -11.92 -15.64
C ASP A 70 -4.37 -10.59 -15.07
N ASP A 71 -5.01 -9.75 -15.88
CA ASP A 71 -5.65 -8.51 -15.40
C ASP A 71 -6.78 -8.79 -14.40
N ALA A 72 -7.61 -9.81 -14.65
CA ALA A 72 -8.64 -10.24 -13.72
C ALA A 72 -8.04 -10.78 -12.42
N PHE A 73 -7.01 -11.61 -12.51
CA PHE A 73 -6.28 -12.10 -11.34
C PHE A 73 -5.68 -10.94 -10.52
N VAL A 74 -5.01 -9.99 -11.16
CA VAL A 74 -4.42 -8.82 -10.48
C VAL A 74 -5.50 -7.98 -9.79
N GLN A 75 -6.66 -7.79 -10.43
CA GLN A 75 -7.79 -7.10 -9.81
C GLN A 75 -8.27 -7.83 -8.55
N ASP A 76 -8.51 -9.13 -8.64
CA ASP A 76 -8.97 -9.95 -7.51
C ASP A 76 -7.94 -9.97 -6.37
N ALA A 77 -6.65 -10.04 -6.71
CA ALA A 77 -5.55 -10.04 -5.77
C ALA A 77 -5.43 -8.70 -5.03
N VAL A 78 -5.55 -7.56 -5.72
CA VAL A 78 -5.57 -6.23 -5.08
C VAL A 78 -6.78 -6.09 -4.17
N GLU A 79 -7.97 -6.51 -4.61
CA GLU A 79 -9.17 -6.47 -3.76
C GLU A 79 -9.01 -7.32 -2.49
N ALA A 80 -8.49 -8.55 -2.63
CA ALA A 80 -8.23 -9.43 -1.51
C ALA A 80 -7.21 -8.83 -0.54
N LEU A 81 -6.15 -8.21 -1.05
CA LEU A 81 -5.13 -7.55 -0.25
C LEU A 81 -5.70 -6.37 0.53
N LEU A 82 -6.51 -5.52 -0.10
CA LEU A 82 -7.14 -4.39 0.58
C LEU A 82 -8.15 -4.84 1.64
N ARG A 83 -8.93 -5.90 1.37
CA ARG A 83 -9.82 -6.50 2.39
C ARG A 83 -9.05 -7.05 3.58
N LEU A 84 -7.89 -7.66 3.33
CA LEU A 84 -7.01 -8.14 4.39
C LEU A 84 -6.43 -7.00 5.21
N ALA A 85 -5.99 -5.93 4.55
CA ALA A 85 -5.57 -4.69 5.22
C ALA A 85 -6.68 -4.12 6.13
N HIS A 86 -7.94 -4.10 5.67
CA HIS A 86 -9.09 -3.70 6.49
C HIS A 86 -9.33 -4.63 7.69
N ALA A 87 -9.26 -5.94 7.49
CA ALA A 87 -9.43 -6.90 8.57
C ALA A 87 -8.34 -6.75 9.64
N GLU A 88 -7.08 -6.56 9.23
CA GLU A 88 -5.99 -6.28 10.15
C GLU A 88 -6.17 -4.94 10.86
N ALA A 89 -6.54 -3.87 10.15
CA ALA A 89 -6.78 -2.58 10.80
C ALA A 89 -7.85 -2.70 11.91
N ALA A 90 -8.92 -3.46 11.65
CA ALA A 90 -9.96 -3.72 12.65
C ALA A 90 -9.44 -4.54 13.84
N GLU A 91 -8.72 -5.63 13.60
CA GLU A 91 -8.11 -6.46 14.64
C GLU A 91 -7.20 -5.63 15.56
N TRP A 92 -6.42 -4.73 14.95
CA TRP A 92 -5.40 -3.93 15.63
C TRP A 92 -5.88 -2.56 16.11
N ARG A 93 -7.20 -2.28 16.01
CA ARG A 93 -7.83 -1.01 16.44
C ARG A 93 -7.15 0.22 15.83
N VAL A 94 -6.89 0.12 14.54
CA VAL A 94 -6.45 1.20 13.67
C VAL A 94 -7.69 1.81 13.03
N ASN A 95 -7.79 3.14 13.02
CA ASN A 95 -8.98 3.82 12.47
C ASN A 95 -8.79 4.27 11.03
N ASN A 96 -7.55 4.38 10.57
CA ASN A 96 -7.23 4.88 9.24
C ASN A 96 -6.21 3.99 8.54
N ILE A 97 -6.40 3.77 7.23
CA ILE A 97 -5.44 3.09 6.36
C ILE A 97 -5.00 4.11 5.32
N GLU A 98 -3.70 4.34 5.21
CA GLU A 98 -3.14 5.28 4.23
C GLU A 98 -2.19 4.56 3.28
N LEU A 99 -2.37 4.82 1.98
CA LEU A 99 -1.41 4.47 0.93
C LEU A 99 -0.92 5.77 0.30
N TRP A 100 0.40 5.93 0.20
CA TRP A 100 1.02 7.16 -0.27
C TRP A 100 1.38 7.07 -1.74
N ASN A 101 0.96 8.09 -2.51
CA ASN A 101 1.31 8.31 -3.92
C ASN A 101 1.27 7.03 -4.78
N PRO A 102 0.13 6.29 -4.83
CA PRO A 102 0.02 5.12 -5.69
C PRO A 102 0.13 5.53 -7.16
N ASP A 103 0.80 4.70 -7.95
CA ASP A 103 0.89 4.90 -9.40
C ASP A 103 -0.50 4.78 -10.08
N PRO A 104 -0.66 5.27 -11.32
CA PRO A 104 -1.95 5.23 -12.02
C PRO A 104 -2.57 3.84 -12.18
N ARG A 105 -1.76 2.78 -12.32
CA ARG A 105 -2.25 1.39 -12.46
C ARG A 105 -2.85 0.93 -11.14
N VAL A 106 -2.13 1.14 -10.03
CA VAL A 106 -2.61 0.79 -8.68
C VAL A 106 -3.86 1.60 -8.32
N ARG A 107 -3.88 2.90 -8.65
CA ARG A 107 -5.06 3.74 -8.44
C ARG A 107 -6.30 3.18 -9.14
N ALA A 108 -6.19 2.81 -10.42
CA ALA A 108 -7.31 2.26 -11.17
C ALA A 108 -7.79 0.90 -10.61
N LEU A 109 -6.88 0.08 -10.09
CA LEU A 109 -7.22 -1.19 -9.42
C LEU A 109 -8.01 -0.94 -8.12
N ILE A 110 -7.61 0.05 -7.32
CA ILE A 110 -8.30 0.46 -6.08
C ILE A 110 -9.71 1.01 -6.40
N GLU A 111 -9.83 1.86 -7.41
CA GLU A 111 -11.13 2.43 -7.84
C GLU A 111 -12.13 1.33 -8.20
N ARG A 112 -11.67 0.24 -8.82
CA ARG A 112 -12.51 -0.91 -9.19
C ARG A 112 -12.77 -1.90 -8.05
N ALA A 113 -12.00 -1.86 -6.96
CA ALA A 113 -12.12 -2.82 -5.85
C ALA A 113 -13.41 -2.65 -5.02
N GLY A 114 -14.17 -1.55 -5.23
CA GLY A 114 -15.45 -1.33 -4.56
C GLY A 114 -15.35 -1.10 -3.04
N ILE A 115 -14.15 -0.82 -2.53
CA ILE A 115 -13.90 -0.51 -1.12
C ILE A 115 -14.07 0.99 -0.91
N PRO A 116 -14.72 1.48 0.16
CA PRO A 116 -14.79 2.91 0.46
C PRO A 116 -13.38 3.51 0.62
N HIS A 117 -13.03 4.47 -0.24
CA HIS A 117 -11.74 5.17 -0.21
C HIS A 117 -11.90 6.58 -0.75
N GLU A 118 -10.90 7.42 -0.50
CA GLU A 118 -10.76 8.75 -1.09
C GLU A 118 -9.31 8.97 -1.55
N PHE A 119 -9.15 9.70 -2.64
CA PHE A 119 -7.84 10.22 -3.06
C PHE A 119 -7.76 11.68 -2.62
N VAL A 120 -6.78 11.96 -1.75
CA VAL A 120 -6.58 13.29 -1.18
C VAL A 120 -5.21 13.80 -1.62
N GLU A 121 -5.20 14.98 -2.22
CA GLU A 121 -3.97 15.76 -2.40
C GLU A 121 -3.65 16.45 -1.07
N ARG A 122 -2.50 16.12 -0.48
CA ARG A 122 -2.13 16.61 0.85
C ARG A 122 -1.38 17.93 0.74
N GLU A 123 -1.90 18.96 1.41
CA GLU A 123 -1.32 20.32 1.39
C GLU A 123 -0.75 20.77 2.74
N THR A 124 -0.91 20.01 3.82
CA THR A 124 -0.60 20.50 5.18
C THR A 124 0.42 19.67 5.97
N GLU A 125 0.48 18.36 5.75
CA GLU A 125 1.23 17.45 6.63
C GLU A 125 1.99 16.37 5.86
N SER A 126 3.24 16.13 6.25
CA SER A 126 4.14 15.13 5.66
C SER A 126 4.35 15.31 4.14
N ILE A 127 4.47 16.56 3.68
CA ILE A 127 4.66 16.91 2.25
C ILE A 127 6.13 16.85 1.87
N ALA A 128 6.46 16.04 0.87
CA ALA A 128 7.81 15.95 0.30
C ALA A 128 8.30 17.32 -0.10
N SER A 129 9.43 17.74 0.47
CA SER A 129 10.04 19.03 0.19
C SER A 129 11.54 18.88 -0.04
N LEU A 130 12.02 19.50 -1.11
CA LEU A 130 13.42 19.57 -1.48
C LEU A 130 13.76 21.04 -1.72
N MET A 131 14.83 21.51 -1.08
CA MET A 131 15.40 22.81 -1.40
C MET A 131 16.37 22.64 -2.57
N TRP A 132 15.91 22.96 -3.77
CA TRP A 132 16.66 22.80 -5.02
C TRP A 132 17.30 24.11 -5.47
N TYR A 133 18.61 24.10 -5.71
CA TYR A 133 19.40 25.26 -6.18
C TYR A 133 19.91 25.11 -7.61
N GLY A 134 19.57 24.02 -8.30
CA GLY A 134 19.98 23.79 -9.68
C GLY A 134 19.06 24.47 -10.70
N GLU A 135 19.47 24.44 -11.97
CA GLU A 135 18.64 24.87 -13.09
C GLU A 135 17.73 23.71 -13.56
N GLY A 136 16.51 24.01 -14.01
CA GLY A 136 15.56 23.03 -14.55
C GLY A 136 14.51 22.52 -13.56
N GLU A 137 13.67 21.59 -14.03
CA GLU A 137 12.62 20.95 -13.23
C GLU A 137 13.15 19.70 -12.50
N VAL A 138 12.59 19.43 -11.32
CA VAL A 138 12.94 18.24 -10.53
C VAL A 138 11.83 17.19 -10.69
N GLU A 139 12.24 15.98 -11.07
CA GLU A 139 11.37 14.82 -11.07
C GLU A 139 11.45 14.11 -9.71
N TRP A 140 10.31 13.95 -9.04
CA TRP A 140 10.20 13.16 -7.82
C TRP A 140 9.97 11.69 -8.16
N VAL A 141 11.00 10.88 -8.01
CA VAL A 141 10.94 9.43 -8.20
C VAL A 141 10.78 8.74 -6.85
N LEU A 142 9.88 7.75 -6.76
CA LEU A 142 9.64 6.93 -5.55
C LEU A 142 9.32 7.77 -4.29
N ASN A 143 8.43 8.76 -4.41
CA ASN A 143 7.96 9.58 -3.29
C ASN A 143 7.03 8.79 -2.34
N GLU A 144 7.62 7.91 -1.54
CA GLU A 144 6.94 7.06 -0.54
C GLU A 144 6.99 7.70 0.86
N LYS A 145 6.03 7.36 1.74
CA LYS A 145 5.90 7.99 3.08
C LYS A 145 7.16 7.93 3.93
N PHE A 146 7.96 6.88 3.82
CA PHE A 146 9.17 6.67 4.63
C PHE A 146 10.47 6.69 3.81
N GLY A 147 10.41 7.13 2.54
CA GLY A 147 11.59 7.30 1.68
C GLY A 147 12.47 8.52 2.00
N TRP A 148 12.42 9.03 3.24
CA TRP A 148 13.02 10.30 3.63
C TRP A 148 14.32 10.09 4.40
N CYS A 149 15.35 10.86 4.06
CA CYS A 149 16.64 10.93 4.76
C CYS A 149 16.56 11.83 6.01
#